data_AF-W2YU13-F1
#
_entry.id   AF-W2YU13-F1
#
_cell.length_a   1.000
_cell.length_b   1.000
_cell.length_c   1.000
_cell.angle_alpha   90.00
_cell.angle_beta   90.00
_cell.angle_gamma   90.00
#
_symmetry.space_group_name_H-M   'P 1'
#
loop_
_entity.id
_entity.type
_entity.pdbx_description
1 polymer ?
#
loop_
_entity_poly.entity_id
_entity_poly.type
_entity_poly.pdbx_seq_one_letter_code
_entity_poly.pdbx_strand_id
1 'polypeptide(L)'
;MVYSFLFKTTVLVSTLLASLGVSNAELETVKLTHPTGSSAEVFLFGAHVKSFRTVFDPDLDILFMSNQSHLDGVNPIRGGIPVFFPNFGSATGFPSHGFARITN
;
A
#
# COMPACT_ATOMS: atom_id res chain seq x y z
N MET A 1 8.33 4.18 41.37
CA MET A 1 8.60 5.47 40.67
C MET A 1 9.30 5.33 39.31
N VAL A 2 9.57 4.11 38.80
CA VAL A 2 10.29 3.88 37.52
C VAL A 2 9.33 3.76 36.32
N TYR A 3 8.13 3.20 36.51
CA TYR A 3 7.13 3.04 35.44
C TYR A 3 6.60 4.38 34.88
N SER A 4 6.47 5.42 35.71
CA SER A 4 6.00 6.74 35.26
C SER A 4 6.98 7.43 34.30
N PHE A 5 8.28 7.15 34.42
CA PHE A 5 9.29 7.67 33.49
C PHE A 5 9.22 6.96 32.12
N LEU A 6 9.04 5.63 32.10
CA LEU A 6 8.92 4.86 30.85
C LEU A 6 7.72 5.31 30.00
N PHE A 7 6.55 5.51 30.62
CA PHE A 7 5.35 5.95 29.90
C PHE A 7 5.50 7.34 29.28
N LYS A 8 6.19 8.27 29.96
CA LYS A 8 6.44 9.61 29.42
C LYS A 8 7.39 9.58 28.23
N THR A 9 8.38 8.70 28.23
CA THR A 9 9.30 8.54 27.09
C THR A 9 8.60 7.96 25.87
N THR A 10 7.73 6.95 26.03
CA THR A 10 6.98 6.34 24.92
C THR A 10 6.02 7.32 24.24
N VAL A 11 5.30 8.12 25.03
CA VAL A 11 4.39 9.15 24.49
C VAL A 11 5.17 10.21 23.73
N LEU A 12 6.31 10.68 24.26
CA LEU A 12 7.14 11.68 23.61
C LEU A 12 7.68 11.19 22.26
N VAL A 13 8.13 9.93 22.19
CA VAL A 13 8.62 9.30 20.95
C VAL A 13 7.50 9.15 19.92
N SER A 14 6.30 8.73 20.35
CA SER A 14 5.14 8.63 19.45
C SER A 14 4.70 9.99 18.89
N THR A 15 4.65 11.03 19.73
CA THR A 15 4.33 12.40 19.29
C THR A 15 5.41 12.99 18.39
N LEU A 16 6.69 12.68 18.63
CA LEU A 16 7.80 13.12 17.80
C LEU A 16 7.73 12.47 16.40
N LEU A 17 7.51 11.14 16.34
CA LEU A 17 7.32 10.40 15.09
C LEU A 17 6.12 10.92 14.27
N ALA A 18 5.00 11.23 14.93
CA ALA A 18 3.84 11.85 14.29
C ALA A 18 4.15 13.27 13.76
N SER A 19 4.93 14.06 14.49
CA SER A 19 5.31 15.44 14.10
C SER A 19 6.33 15.50 12.95
N LEU A 20 7.09 14.42 12.73
CA LEU A 20 8.06 14.32 11.64
C LEU A 20 7.42 14.04 10.27
N GLY A 21 6.07 14.04 10.18
CA GLY A 21 5.36 13.76 8.93
C GLY A 21 5.54 12.31 8.47
N VAL A 22 6.07 11.42 9.31
CA VAL A 22 6.14 9.98 9.05
C VAL A 22 4.78 9.35 9.36
N SER A 23 3.72 9.93 8.82
CA SER A 23 2.47 9.23 8.60
C SER A 23 2.49 8.82 7.14
N ASN A 24 3.07 7.64 6.85
CA ASN A 24 2.65 6.91 5.65
C ASN A 24 1.21 6.48 5.92
N ALA A 25 0.26 7.39 5.75
CA ALA A 25 -1.14 7.03 5.69
C ALA A 25 -1.25 6.09 4.49
N GLU A 26 -1.36 4.80 4.76
CA GLU A 26 -1.54 3.78 3.74
C GLU A 26 -2.84 4.06 2.99
N LEU A 27 -2.83 3.90 1.67
CA LEU A 27 -4.02 4.08 0.85
C LEU A 27 -5.15 3.15 1.33
N GLU A 28 -6.39 3.59 1.15
CA GLU A 28 -7.57 2.79 1.53
C GLU A 28 -7.50 1.41 0.87
N THR A 29 -7.63 0.37 1.68
CA THR A 29 -7.32 -1.01 1.29
C THR A 29 -8.46 -1.95 1.66
N VAL A 30 -8.87 -2.76 0.70
CA VAL A 30 -9.76 -3.90 0.92
C VAL A 30 -8.91 -5.13 1.19
N LYS A 31 -9.25 -5.86 2.26
CA LYS A 31 -8.59 -7.12 2.64
C LYS A 31 -9.53 -8.29 2.37
N LEU A 32 -9.03 -9.30 1.67
CA LEU A 32 -9.74 -10.51 1.31
C LEU A 32 -9.08 -11.68 2.03
N THR A 33 -9.89 -12.50 2.69
CA THR A 33 -9.46 -13.77 3.28
C THR A 33 -10.37 -14.88 2.78
N HIS A 34 -9.78 -15.97 2.33
CA HIS A 34 -10.49 -17.16 1.94
C HIS A 34 -10.49 -18.17 3.10
N PRO A 35 -11.58 -18.93 3.34
CA PRO A 35 -11.63 -19.92 4.43
C PRO A 35 -10.53 -20.99 4.39
N THR A 36 -9.93 -21.25 3.21
CA THR A 36 -8.81 -22.21 3.07
C THR A 36 -7.44 -21.60 3.40
N GLY A 37 -7.36 -20.31 3.71
CA GLY A 37 -6.14 -19.64 4.18
C GLY A 37 -5.45 -18.70 3.19
N SER A 38 -5.85 -18.64 1.91
CA SER A 38 -5.32 -17.63 0.99
C SER A 38 -5.85 -16.24 1.33
N SER A 39 -5.07 -15.21 1.03
CA SER A 39 -5.47 -13.83 1.25
C SER A 39 -4.95 -12.90 0.17
N ALA A 40 -5.63 -11.77 -0.01
CA ALA A 40 -5.21 -10.70 -0.90
C ALA A 40 -5.52 -9.35 -0.28
N GLU A 41 -4.74 -8.33 -0.64
CA GLU A 41 -5.04 -6.94 -0.31
C GLU A 41 -5.04 -6.10 -1.60
N VAL A 42 -6.01 -5.19 -1.69
CA VAL A 42 -6.24 -4.36 -2.86
C VAL A 42 -6.39 -2.91 -2.42
N PHE A 43 -5.56 -2.01 -2.94
CA PHE A 43 -5.77 -0.57 -2.80
C PHE A 43 -6.98 -0.17 -3.64
N LEU A 44 -7.87 0.67 -3.09
CA LEU A 44 -8.98 1.23 -3.87
C LEU A 44 -8.45 2.09 -5.03
N PHE A 45 -7.37 2.83 -4.78
CA PHE A 45 -6.67 3.58 -5.81
C PHE A 45 -6.15 2.64 -6.91
N GLY A 46 -6.70 2.83 -8.10
CA GLY A 46 -6.42 2.06 -9.30
C GLY A 46 -6.85 0.60 -9.26
N ALA A 47 -7.70 0.20 -8.30
CA ALA A 47 -8.03 -1.19 -8.00
C ALA A 47 -6.76 -2.07 -7.92
N HIS A 48 -5.70 -1.54 -7.29
CA HIS A 48 -4.35 -2.07 -7.40
C HIS A 48 -4.12 -3.20 -6.39
N VAL A 49 -3.96 -4.43 -6.89
CA VAL A 49 -3.64 -5.58 -6.03
C VAL A 49 -2.22 -5.41 -5.50
N LYS A 50 -2.08 -5.20 -4.20
CA LYS A 50 -0.77 -4.98 -3.55
C LYS A 50 -0.18 -6.24 -2.95
N SER A 51 -1.00 -7.24 -2.67
CA SER A 51 -0.59 -8.41 -1.91
C SER A 51 -1.40 -9.63 -2.31
N PHE A 52 -0.74 -10.77 -2.45
CA PHE A 52 -1.40 -12.05 -2.59
C PHE A 52 -0.58 -13.15 -1.90
N ARG A 53 -1.22 -13.84 -0.95
CA ARG A 53 -0.64 -14.96 -0.21
C ARG A 53 -1.42 -16.22 -0.55
N THR A 54 -0.67 -17.26 -0.90
CA THR A 54 -1.26 -18.57 -1.20
C THR A 54 -1.56 -19.35 0.07
N VAL A 55 -2.31 -20.44 -0.06
CA VAL A 55 -2.58 -21.35 1.08
C VAL A 55 -1.32 -22.11 1.55
N PHE A 56 -0.29 -22.21 0.72
CA PHE A 56 0.89 -23.04 0.98
C PHE A 56 1.88 -22.37 1.92
N ASP A 57 2.00 -21.06 1.81
CA ASP A 57 2.86 -20.23 2.65
C ASP A 57 2.14 -18.90 2.89
N PRO A 58 1.47 -18.74 4.05
CA PRO A 58 0.75 -17.51 4.39
C PRO A 58 1.70 -16.37 4.77
N ASP A 59 2.97 -16.64 5.04
CA ASP A 59 3.95 -15.60 5.40
C ASP A 59 4.65 -15.04 4.15
N LEU A 60 4.69 -15.81 3.07
CA LEU A 60 5.22 -15.39 1.78
C LEU A 60 4.17 -14.69 0.91
N ASP A 61 4.31 -13.38 0.77
CA ASP A 61 3.63 -12.63 -0.28
C ASP A 61 4.29 -12.92 -1.63
N ILE A 62 3.52 -13.39 -2.61
CA ILE A 62 4.07 -13.75 -3.93
C ILE A 62 4.18 -12.54 -4.86
N LEU A 63 3.60 -11.40 -4.48
CA LEU A 63 3.70 -10.17 -5.25
C LEU A 63 4.82 -9.30 -4.71
N PHE A 64 5.68 -8.83 -5.62
CA PHE A 64 6.67 -7.82 -5.27
C PHE A 64 6.00 -6.46 -5.08
N MET A 65 6.26 -5.80 -3.96
CA MET A 65 5.93 -4.40 -3.72
C MET A 65 7.18 -3.61 -3.39
N SER A 66 7.31 -2.42 -3.98
CA SER A 66 8.46 -1.59 -3.70
C SER A 66 8.27 -0.71 -2.46
N ASN A 67 9.25 -0.73 -1.56
CA ASN A 67 9.25 0.12 -0.36
C ASN A 67 9.38 1.64 -0.65
N GLN A 68 9.67 2.02 -1.89
CA GLN A 68 9.68 3.43 -2.32
C GLN A 68 8.52 3.73 -3.29
N SER A 69 7.47 2.92 -3.28
CA SER A 69 6.26 3.23 -4.02
C SER A 69 5.61 4.49 -3.49
N HIS A 70 5.07 5.31 -4.37
CA HIS A 70 4.20 6.41 -3.99
C HIS A 70 2.88 5.84 -3.49
N LEU A 71 2.47 6.24 -2.27
CA LEU A 71 1.18 5.89 -1.66
C LEU A 71 0.37 7.17 -1.39
N ASP A 72 0.46 8.12 -2.31
CA ASP A 72 -0.09 9.47 -2.19
C ASP A 72 -1.46 9.65 -2.85
N GLY A 73 -1.97 8.61 -3.54
CA GLY A 73 -3.25 8.65 -4.25
C GLY A 73 -3.22 9.52 -5.50
N VAL A 74 -2.02 9.82 -6.01
CA VAL A 74 -1.82 10.65 -7.20
C VAL A 74 -0.90 9.94 -8.19
N ASN A 75 0.21 9.38 -7.71
CA ASN A 75 1.24 8.78 -8.54
C ASN A 75 1.06 7.25 -8.67
N PRO A 76 1.48 6.64 -9.80
CA PRO A 76 1.40 5.19 -9.98
C PRO A 76 2.17 4.42 -8.91
N ILE A 77 1.56 3.32 -8.44
CA ILE A 77 2.14 2.40 -7.46
C ILE A 77 3.13 1.45 -8.14
N ARG A 78 4.29 1.19 -7.50
CA ARG A 78 5.38 0.34 -8.03
C ARG A 78 5.37 -1.05 -7.37
N GLY A 79 4.94 -2.05 -8.13
CA GLY A 79 4.80 -3.45 -7.70
C GLY A 79 3.35 -3.93 -7.84
N GLY A 80 3.05 -5.09 -7.30
CA GLY A 80 1.71 -5.66 -7.31
C GLY A 80 1.18 -5.91 -8.73
N ILE A 81 -0.10 -5.63 -8.93
CA ILE A 81 -0.78 -5.80 -10.23
C ILE A 81 -1.43 -4.46 -10.64
N PRO A 82 -0.72 -3.60 -11.40
CA PRO A 82 -1.29 -2.36 -11.91
C PRO A 82 -2.23 -2.61 -13.10
N VAL A 83 -3.30 -1.82 -13.19
CA VAL A 83 -4.26 -1.87 -14.32
C VAL A 83 -3.88 -0.83 -15.38
N PHE A 84 -3.56 -1.29 -16.58
CA PHE A 84 -3.23 -0.41 -17.72
C PHE A 84 -4.42 -0.28 -18.65
N PHE A 85 -5.08 0.88 -18.62
CA PHE A 85 -6.26 1.16 -19.43
C PHE A 85 -6.44 2.68 -19.61
N PRO A 86 -6.81 3.16 -20.81
CA PRO A 86 -7.16 2.40 -22.02
C PRO A 86 -5.98 2.03 -22.94
N ASN A 87 -4.77 2.48 -22.63
CA ASN A 87 -3.60 2.28 -23.47
C ASN A 87 -2.44 1.62 -22.71
N PHE A 88 -1.63 0.86 -23.45
CA PHE A 88 -0.35 0.38 -22.96
C PHE A 88 0.77 1.34 -23.38
N GLY A 89 1.71 1.63 -22.47
CA GLY A 89 2.81 2.55 -22.73
C GLY A 89 2.34 3.99 -22.93
N SER A 90 3.09 4.77 -23.70
CA SER A 90 2.76 6.18 -23.97
C SER A 90 1.76 6.30 -25.12
N ALA A 91 0.74 7.14 -24.93
CA ALA A 91 -0.22 7.50 -25.98
C ALA A 91 -0.55 9.00 -25.89
N THR A 92 -0.71 9.67 -27.03
CA THR A 92 -1.06 11.09 -27.06
C THR A 92 -2.38 11.34 -26.34
N GLY A 93 -2.40 12.29 -25.41
CA GLY A 93 -3.59 12.63 -24.63
C GLY A 93 -3.84 11.75 -23.40
N PHE A 94 -2.98 10.76 -23.13
CA PHE A 94 -3.08 9.91 -21.94
C PHE A 94 -1.79 9.93 -21.12
N PRO A 95 -1.88 9.78 -19.79
CA PRO A 95 -0.71 9.44 -18.99
C PRO A 95 -0.13 8.08 -19.44
N SER A 96 1.15 7.85 -19.12
CA SER A 96 1.80 6.58 -19.43
C SER A 96 1.04 5.42 -18.78
N HIS A 97 0.70 4.42 -19.59
CA HIS A 97 -0.14 3.27 -19.26
C HIS A 97 -1.62 3.59 -18.93
N GLY A 98 -2.11 4.72 -19.44
CA GLY A 98 -3.49 5.14 -19.24
C GLY A 98 -3.76 5.60 -17.81
N PHE A 99 -5.02 5.89 -17.52
CA PHE A 99 -5.42 6.56 -16.28
C PHE A 99 -5.89 5.59 -15.19
N ALA A 100 -6.26 4.34 -15.53
CA ALA A 100 -6.94 3.46 -14.57
C ALA A 100 -6.12 3.22 -13.29
N ARG A 101 -4.80 3.02 -13.38
CA ARG A 101 -3.92 2.84 -12.21
C ARG A 101 -3.70 4.09 -11.34
N ILE A 102 -4.27 5.24 -11.70
CA ILE A 102 -4.13 6.51 -10.97
C ILE A 102 -5.48 7.17 -10.62
N THR A 103 -6.56 6.40 -10.58
CA THR A 103 -7.91 6.89 -10.27
C THR A 103 -8.56 6.07 -9.15
N ASN A 104 -9.41 6.68 -8.35
CA ASN A 104 -10.31 5.99 -7.41
C ASN A 104 -11.63 5.61 -8.08
#